data_AF-A0A1Y5GV86-F1
#
_entry.id   AF-A0A1Y5GV86-F1
#
_cell.length_a   1.000
_cell.length_b   1.000
_cell.length_c   1.000
_cell.angle_alpha   90.00
_cell.angle_beta   90.00
_cell.angle_gamma   90.00
#
_symmetry.space_group_name_H-M   'P 1'
#
loop_
_entity.id
_entity.type
_entity.pdbx_description
1 polymer ?
#
loop_
_entity_poly.entity_id
_entity_poly.type
_entity_poly.pdbx_seq_one_letter_code
_entity_poly.pdbx_strand_id
1 'polypeptide(L)' 'MKTLQALNTTFRSLVVDGLSFVVALSLTFAGIWGLVQIEASFFTLVVFGVLMVPSLFSTATYLTRDINSASDRFIA' A
#
# COMPACT_ATOMS: atom_id res chain seq x y z
N MET A 1 -24.92 -5.45 18.36
CA MET A 1 -24.68 -6.11 17.05
C MET A 1 -24.17 -5.15 15.97
N LYS A 2 -24.76 -3.96 15.78
CA LYS A 2 -24.30 -2.98 14.76
C LYS A 2 -22.84 -2.52 14.96
N THR A 3 -22.40 -2.31 16.20
CA THR A 3 -21.03 -1.90 16.55
C THR A 3 -19.98 -2.98 16.24
N LEU A 4 -20.27 -4.24 16.57
CA LEU A 4 -19.40 -5.39 16.26
C LEU A 4 -19.23 -5.60 14.75
N GLN A 5 -20.32 -5.44 13.97
CA GLN A 5 -20.24 -5.52 12.51
C GLN A 5 -19.42 -4.36 11.93
N ALA A 6 -19.61 -3.14 12.43
CA ALA A 6 -18.85 -1.97 12.01
C ALA A 6 -17.35 -2.10 12.28
N LEU A 7 -16.97 -2.61 13.46
CA LEU A 7 -15.58 -2.89 13.81
C LEU A 7 -14.96 -3.96 12.91
N ASN A 8 -15.68 -5.06 12.66
CA ASN A 8 -15.21 -6.12 11.78
C ASN A 8 -14.99 -5.62 10.34
N THR A 9 -15.90 -4.77 9.82
CA THR A 9 -15.73 -4.18 8.49
C THR A 9 -14.51 -3.25 8.41
N THR A 10 -14.26 -2.44 9.44
CA THR A 10 -13.10 -1.56 9.49
C THR A 10 -11.80 -2.34 9.58
N PHE A 11 -11.74 -3.38 10.42
CA PHE A 11 -10.55 -4.23 10.53
C PHE A 11 -10.25 -4.95 9.21
N ARG A 12 -11.28 -5.48 8.54
CA ARG A 12 -11.12 -6.14 7.24
C ARG A 12 -10.59 -5.17 6.18
N SER A 13 -11.12 -3.94 6.14
CA SER A 13 -10.68 -2.90 5.21
C SER A 13 -9.22 -2.53 5.44
N LEU A 14 -8.84 -2.30 6.71
CA LEU A 14 -7.46 -2.04 7.13
C LEU A 14 -6.49 -3.15 6.70
N VAL A 15 -6.87 -4.41 6.85
CA VAL A 15 -6.05 -5.56 6.43
C VAL A 15 -5.90 -5.60 4.91
N VAL A 16 -6.99 -5.40 4.16
CA VAL A 16 -6.96 -5.45 2.69
C VAL A 16 -6.11 -4.33 2.11
N ASP A 17 -6.29 -3.10 2.59
CA ASP A 17 -5.55 -1.95 2.12
C ASP A 17 -4.08 -2.00 2.58
N GLY A 18 -3.83 -2.52 3.80
CA GLY A 18 -2.49 -2.77 4.31
C GLY A 18 -1.73 -3.79 3.48
N LEU A 19 -2.35 -4.92 3.15
CA LEU A 19 -1.77 -5.92 2.26
C LEU A 19 -1.50 -5.35 0.87
N SER A 20 -2.43 -4.57 0.33
CA SER A 20 -2.27 -3.93 -0.99
C SER A 20 -1.05 -3.00 -1.02
N PHE A 21 -0.84 -2.21 0.03
CA PHE A 21 0.33 -1.35 0.17
C PHE A 21 1.63 -2.15 0.29
N VAL A 22 1.66 -3.22 1.10
CA VAL A 22 2.83 -4.10 1.23
C VAL A 22 3.19 -4.77 -0.11
N VAL A 23 2.18 -5.21 -0.87
CA VAL A 23 2.38 -5.78 -2.20
C VAL A 23 2.96 -4.74 -3.16
N ALA A 24 2.43 -3.52 -3.18
CA ALA A 24 2.94 -2.44 -4.03
C ALA A 24 4.41 -2.10 -3.71
N LEU A 25 4.77 -2.02 -2.42
CA LEU A 25 6.16 -1.84 -1.99
C LEU A 25 7.05 -3.01 -2.43
N SER A 26 6.60 -4.24 -2.18
CA SER A 26 7.37 -5.45 -2.50
C SER A 26 7.65 -5.55 -4.00
N LEU A 27 6.65 -5.29 -4.84
CA LEU A 27 6.81 -5.27 -6.30
C LEU A 27 7.74 -4.14 -6.75
N THR A 28 7.70 -2.98 -6.11
CA THR A 28 8.60 -1.87 -6.41
C THR A 28 10.05 -2.26 -6.10
N PHE A 29 10.32 -2.79 -4.91
CA PHE A 29 11.67 -3.19 -4.52
C PHE A 29 12.19 -4.37 -5.33
N ALA A 30 11.35 -5.39 -5.57
CA ALA A 30 11.71 -6.54 -6.40
C ALA A 30 11.98 -6.12 -7.85
N GLY A 31 11.19 -5.19 -8.40
CA GLY A 31 11.40 -4.64 -9.73
C GLY A 31 12.71 -3.86 -9.85
N ILE A 32 12.99 -2.97 -8.89
CA ILE A 32 14.27 -2.25 -8.84
C ILE A 32 15.44 -3.23 -8.73
N TRP A 33 15.34 -4.21 -7.82
CA TRP A 33 16.37 -5.24 -7.64
C TRP A 33 16.62 -6.03 -8.93
N GLY A 34 15.56 -6.49 -9.60
CA GLY A 34 15.66 -7.20 -10.87
C GLY A 34 16.31 -6.37 -11.97
N LEU A 35 15.97 -5.08 -12.06
CA LEU A 35 16.58 -4.15 -13.01
C LEU A 35 18.07 -3.94 -12.74
N VAL A 36 18.49 -3.86 -11.47
CA VAL A 36 19.91 -3.78 -11.11
C VAL A 36 20.67 -5.03 -11.53
N GLN A 37 20.08 -6.23 -11.35
CA GLN A 37 20.73 -7.50 -11.69
C GLN A 37 20.96 -7.70 -13.19
N ILE A 38 20.14 -7.08 -14.05
CA ILE A 38 20.32 -7.12 -15.51
C ILE A 38 21.11 -5.93 -16.03
N GLU A 39 21.78 -5.17 -15.13
CA GLU A 39 22.55 -3.97 -15.46
C GLU A 39 21.74 -2.94 -16.26
N ALA A 40 20.45 -2.81 -15.95
CA ALA A 40 19.58 -1.84 -16.62
C ALA A 40 20.12 -0.42 -16.45
N SER A 41 19.92 0.41 -17.48
CA SER A 41 20.36 1.81 -17.44
C SER A 41 19.76 2.56 -16.25
N PHE A 42 20.49 3.56 -15.75
CA PHE A 42 19.98 4.44 -14.69
C PHE A 42 18.65 5.12 -15.08
N PHE A 43 18.50 5.47 -16.36
CA PHE A 43 17.24 6.01 -16.89
C PHE A 43 16.08 5.02 -16.72
N THR A 44 16.30 3.73 -17.00
CA THR A 44 15.27 2.68 -16.82
C THR A 44 14.85 2.54 -15.37
N LEU A 45 15.80 2.58 -14.42
CA LEU A 45 15.51 2.53 -12.99
C LEU A 45 14.65 3.71 -12.54
N VAL A 46 14.98 4.92 -13.00
CA VAL A 46 14.20 6.14 -12.71
C VAL A 46 12.80 6.04 -13.30
N VAL A 47 12.67 5.67 -14.57
CA VAL A 47 11.35 5.52 -15.23
C VAL A 47 10.51 4.48 -14.50
N PHE A 48 11.08 3.32 -14.17
CA PHE A 48 10.37 2.30 -13.39
C PHE A 48 9.89 2.86 -12.05
N GLY A 49 10.76 3.53 -11.30
CA GLY A 49 10.41 4.15 -10.02
C GLY A 49 9.25 5.15 -10.15
N VAL A 50 9.31 6.05 -11.14
CA VAL A 50 8.25 7.02 -11.43
C VAL A 50 6.93 6.33 -11.77
N LEU A 51 6.97 5.25 -12.56
CA LEU A 51 5.77 4.48 -12.91
C LEU A 51 5.15 3.73 -11.72
N MET A 52 5.92 3.44 -10.68
CA MET A 52 5.40 2.82 -9.46
C MET A 52 4.74 3.82 -8.50
N VAL A 53 5.05 5.12 -8.61
CA VAL A 53 4.51 6.18 -7.73
C VAL A 53 2.98 6.17 -7.63
N PRO A 54 2.19 6.08 -8.72
CA PRO A 54 0.74 6.07 -8.63
C PRO A 54 0.20 4.90 -7.80
N SER A 55 0.79 3.71 -7.92
CA SER A 55 0.39 2.51 -7.17
C SER A 55 0.70 2.67 -5.69
N LEU A 56 1.90 3.12 -5.35
CA LEU A 56 2.33 3.37 -3.98
C LEU A 56 1.49 4.46 -3.32
N PHE A 57 1.24 5.57 -4.02
CA PHE A 57 0.46 6.68 -3.51
C PHE A 57 -1.01 6.29 -3.29
N SER A 58 -1.61 5.58 -4.25
CA SER A 58 -3.00 5.11 -4.16
C SER A 58 -3.18 4.18 -2.94
N THR A 59 -2.36 3.14 -2.84
CA THR A 59 -2.45 2.17 -1.74
C THR A 59 -2.11 2.78 -0.38
N ALA A 60 -1.14 3.70 -0.30
CA ALA A 60 -0.86 4.45 0.92
C ALA A 60 -2.05 5.32 1.35
N THR A 61 -2.69 6.02 0.40
CA THR A 61 -3.83 6.90 0.69
C THR A 61 -5.02 6.13 1.28
N TYR A 62 -5.35 4.97 0.69
CA TYR A 62 -6.42 4.11 1.21
C TYR A 62 -6.08 3.54 2.59
N LEU A 63 -4.86 3.05 2.77
CA LEU A 63 -4.39 2.56 4.07
C LEU A 63 -4.45 3.66 5.14
N THR A 64 -3.98 4.88 4.85
CA THR A 64 -4.04 6.00 5.82
C THR A 64 -5.48 6.37 6.17
N ARG A 65 -6.38 6.41 5.18
CA ARG A 65 -7.80 6.67 5.43
C ARG A 65 -8.41 5.62 6.35
N ASP A 66 -8.08 4.36 6.12
CA ASP A 66 -8.61 3.23 6.88
C ASP A 66 -8.02 3.16 8.30
N ILE A 67 -6.75 3.53 8.48
CA ILE A 67 -6.12 3.72 9.79
C ILE A 67 -6.85 4.82 10.58
N ASN A 68 -7.14 5.96 9.95
CA ASN A 68 -7.83 7.06 10.62
C ASN A 68 -9.25 6.65 11.03
N SER A 69 -10.00 5.99 10.13
CA SER A 69 -11.33 5.45 10.41
C SER A 69 -11.32 4.40 11.52
N ALA A 70 -10.30 3.55 11.57
CA ALA A 70 -10.08 2.61 12.66
C ALA A 70 -9.82 3.35 13.98
N SER A 71 -8.89 4.32 13.99
CA SER A 71 -8.55 5.10 15.19
C SER A 71 -9.77 5.79 15.76
N ASP A 72 -10.59 6.45 14.93
CA ASP A 72 -11.80 7.12 15.37
C ASP A 72 -12.82 6.14 15.99
N ARG A 73 -12.89 4.91 15.49
CA ARG A 73 -13.84 3.88 15.97
C ARG A 73 -13.33 3.04 17.15
N PHE A 74 -12.03 2.97 17.36
CA PHE A 74 -11.42 2.24 18.48
C PHE A 74 -11.17 3.15 19.69
N ILE A 75 -11.02 4.46 19.48
CA ILE A 75 -10.81 5.44 20.56
C ILE A 75 -12.14 6.04 21.07
N ALA A 76 -13.19 6.09 20.23
CA ALA A 76 -14.55 6.47 20.64
C ALA A 76 -15.32 5.32 21.30
#